data_AF-A0ABD0QMM8-F1
#
_entry.id   AF-A0ABD0QMM8-F1
#
_cell.length_a   1.000
_cell.length_b   1.000
_cell.length_c   1.000
_cell.angle_alpha   90.00
_cell.angle_beta   90.00
_cell.angle_gamma   90.00
#
_symmetry.space_group_name_H-M   'P 1'
#
loop_
_entity.id
_entity.type
_entity.pdbx_description
1 polymer ?
#
loop_
_entity_poly.entity_id
_entity_poly.type
_entity_poly.pdbx_seq_one_letter_code
_entity_poly.pdbx_strand_id
1 'polypeptide(L)'
;ISPLKRLVCCSFEELLKEEKTFWQEICTFEKKIDSWALPVKADGRPPPHADKPCVGQKSDWRNLPAEVTALETFLQQTGGRHGGWDEFDHQSFLKVWTKHSGKNSYRQEARLYLPGKTEEDVKLHEEWFLELRRLQDRKREVTEERELRREQRDEDEEPREDETRRLKQEERRREASQKTQQREEEREQRLRDEILRRRRAKEERRRQLEVKLLVEAHVQQKKEQEELRLLEEEAQEQRQAAEGIRRFQERVSGDLCVCD
;
A
#
# COMPACT_ATOMS: atom_id res chain seq x y z
N ILE A 1 75.03 -5.87 -59.98
CA ILE A 1 75.29 -5.55 -58.55
C ILE A 1 75.94 -6.78 -57.93
N SER A 2 77.18 -6.67 -57.44
CA SER A 2 77.94 -7.80 -56.90
C SER A 2 77.26 -8.40 -55.65
N PRO A 3 77.34 -9.72 -55.42
CA PRO A 3 76.71 -10.40 -54.28
C PRO A 3 77.08 -9.78 -52.93
N LEU A 4 78.35 -9.35 -52.79
CA LEU A 4 78.86 -8.63 -51.61
C LEU A 4 78.12 -7.30 -51.33
N LYS A 5 77.85 -6.48 -52.36
CA LYS A 5 77.10 -5.23 -52.18
C LYS A 5 75.67 -5.48 -51.73
N ARG A 6 75.05 -6.56 -52.23
CA ARG A 6 73.69 -6.94 -51.83
C ARG A 6 73.64 -7.40 -50.37
N LEU A 7 74.61 -8.20 -49.93
CA LEU A 7 74.72 -8.63 -48.52
C LEU A 7 74.92 -7.43 -47.57
N VAL A 8 75.81 -6.50 -47.92
CA VAL A 8 76.09 -5.30 -47.10
C VAL A 8 74.87 -4.38 -47.02
N CYS A 9 74.12 -4.22 -48.13
CA CYS A 9 72.86 -3.47 -48.09
C CYS A 9 71.83 -4.13 -47.18
N CYS A 10 71.68 -5.46 -47.24
CA CYS A 10 70.76 -6.19 -46.37
C CYS A 10 71.14 -6.05 -44.89
N SER A 11 72.42 -6.23 -44.54
CA SER A 11 72.88 -6.10 -43.15
C SER A 11 72.72 -4.67 -42.61
N PHE A 12 72.97 -3.66 -43.46
CA PHE A 12 72.78 -2.26 -43.08
C PHE A 12 71.29 -1.93 -42.87
N GLU A 13 70.41 -2.48 -43.70
CA GLU A 13 68.96 -2.29 -43.57
C GLU A 13 68.39 -2.99 -42.34
N GLU A 14 68.92 -4.16 -41.96
CA GLU A 14 68.59 -4.85 -40.70
C GLU A 14 69.03 -4.02 -39.49
N LEU A 15 70.27 -3.52 -39.47
CA LEU A 15 70.77 -2.66 -38.39
C LEU A 15 69.96 -1.37 -38.23
N LEU A 16 69.54 -0.74 -39.33
CA LEU A 16 68.65 0.43 -39.26
C LEU A 16 67.27 0.10 -38.67
N LYS A 17 66.75 -1.11 -38.92
CA LYS A 17 65.49 -1.56 -38.32
C LYS A 17 65.67 -1.79 -36.82
N GLU A 18 66.74 -2.45 -36.43
CA GLU A 18 67.10 -2.68 -35.03
C GLU A 18 67.33 -1.38 -34.26
N GLU A 19 68.10 -0.45 -34.83
CA GLU A 19 68.34 0.88 -34.24
C GLU A 19 67.01 1.61 -34.01
N LYS A 20 66.10 1.58 -34.99
CA LYS A 20 64.78 2.18 -34.86
C LYS A 20 63.94 1.52 -33.77
N THR A 21 63.97 0.19 -33.66
CA THR A 21 63.25 -0.52 -32.59
C THR A 21 63.81 -0.20 -31.22
N PHE A 22 65.13 -0.18 -31.05
CA PHE A 22 65.75 0.20 -29.78
C PHE A 22 65.44 1.64 -29.40
N TRP A 23 65.42 2.56 -30.38
CA TRP A 23 65.02 3.95 -30.11
C TRP A 23 63.58 4.04 -29.60
N GLN A 24 62.66 3.26 -30.17
CA GLN A 24 61.28 3.19 -29.70
C GLN A 24 61.16 2.55 -28.31
N GLU A 25 61.95 1.53 -28.01
CA GLU A 25 62.01 0.93 -26.68
C GLU A 25 62.53 1.94 -25.64
N ILE A 26 63.62 2.65 -25.92
CA ILE A 26 64.18 3.70 -25.05
C ILE A 26 63.13 4.78 -24.78
N CYS A 27 62.47 5.31 -25.82
CA CYS A 27 61.37 6.26 -25.69
C CYS A 27 60.24 5.77 -24.79
N THR A 28 59.97 4.46 -24.82
CA THR A 28 58.90 3.86 -24.04
C THR A 28 59.33 3.72 -22.58
N PHE A 29 60.57 3.31 -22.33
CA PHE A 29 61.14 3.28 -20.99
C PHE A 29 61.25 4.67 -20.37
N GLU A 30 61.65 5.69 -21.13
CA GLU A 30 61.67 7.09 -20.67
C GLU A 30 60.28 7.52 -20.18
N LYS A 31 59.23 7.27 -20.98
CA LYS A 31 57.84 7.56 -20.57
C LYS A 31 57.41 6.77 -19.33
N LYS A 32 57.87 5.53 -19.19
CA LYS A 32 57.58 4.68 -18.02
C LYS A 32 58.25 5.25 -16.77
N ILE A 33 59.50 5.69 -16.88
CA ILE A 33 60.23 6.37 -15.80
C ILE A 33 59.55 7.68 -15.43
N ASP A 34 59.14 8.50 -16.42
CA ASP A 34 58.39 9.74 -16.18
C ASP A 34 57.06 9.48 -15.46
N SER A 35 56.38 8.38 -15.81
CA SER A 35 55.13 7.99 -15.16
C SER A 35 55.33 7.65 -13.67
N TRP A 36 56.51 7.16 -13.29
CA TRP A 36 56.90 6.93 -11.91
C TRP A 36 57.38 8.20 -11.20
N ALA A 37 57.96 9.14 -11.92
CA ALA A 37 58.44 10.41 -11.40
C ALA A 37 57.30 11.40 -11.07
N LEU A 38 56.11 11.18 -11.63
CA LEU A 38 54.91 11.89 -11.20
C LEU A 38 54.60 11.51 -9.74
N PRO A 39 54.42 12.47 -8.82
CA PRO A 39 53.95 12.16 -7.49
C PRO A 39 52.63 11.44 -7.66
N VAL A 40 52.54 10.19 -7.17
CA VAL A 40 51.29 9.43 -7.09
C VAL A 40 50.26 10.40 -6.54
N LYS A 41 49.37 10.87 -7.41
CA LYS A 41 48.13 11.49 -6.97
C LYS A 41 47.54 10.44 -6.07
N ALA A 42 47.46 10.75 -4.78
CA ALA A 42 46.94 9.87 -3.77
C ALA A 42 45.43 9.67 -4.01
N ASP A 43 45.09 8.92 -5.05
CA ASP A 43 43.76 8.33 -5.25
C ASP A 43 43.57 7.05 -4.42
N GLY A 44 44.51 6.83 -3.49
CA GLY A 44 44.41 5.84 -2.42
C GLY A 44 44.39 6.48 -1.02
N ARG A 45 43.97 7.74 -0.87
CA ARG A 45 43.56 8.21 0.47
C ARG A 45 42.20 7.57 0.78
N PRO A 46 42.08 6.56 1.66
CA PRO A 46 40.80 6.28 2.27
C PRO A 46 40.34 7.59 2.95
N PRO A 47 39.05 7.96 2.86
CA PRO A 47 38.56 9.19 3.49
C PRO A 47 39.05 9.24 4.94
N PRO A 48 39.44 10.44 5.44
CA PRO A 48 40.00 10.56 6.78
C PRO A 48 39.05 9.85 7.74
N HIS A 49 39.60 8.91 8.51
CA HIS A 49 38.90 8.20 9.57
C HIS A 49 38.13 9.23 10.40
N ALA A 50 36.84 9.34 10.14
CA ALA A 50 35.89 9.86 11.08
C ALA A 50 35.71 8.70 12.07
N ASP A 51 36.46 8.76 13.16
CA ASP A 51 36.20 7.98 14.36
C ASP A 51 34.81 8.39 14.89
N LYS A 52 33.78 7.80 14.28
CA LYS A 52 32.45 7.66 14.83
C LYS A 52 32.12 6.17 14.70
N PRO A 53 31.94 5.45 15.82
CA PRO A 53 31.49 4.08 15.74
C PRO A 53 30.02 4.10 15.31
N CYS A 54 29.77 4.12 14.00
CA CYS A 54 28.48 3.76 13.45
C CYS A 54 28.33 2.24 13.56
N VAL A 55 27.88 1.82 14.73
CA VAL A 55 27.15 0.57 14.91
C VAL A 55 26.08 0.53 13.82
N GLY A 56 26.17 -0.43 12.89
CA GLY A 56 25.01 -0.75 12.04
C GLY A 56 25.26 -1.08 10.57
N GLN A 57 26.50 -1.20 10.08
CA GLN A 57 26.69 -1.71 8.72
C GLN A 57 27.84 -2.69 8.64
N LYS A 58 27.59 -3.88 9.22
CA LYS A 58 28.20 -5.10 8.69
C LYS A 58 27.58 -5.27 7.31
N SER A 59 28.24 -4.70 6.29
CA SER A 59 27.99 -5.04 4.90
C SER A 59 28.08 -6.55 4.80
N ASP A 60 26.94 -7.15 4.53
CA ASP A 60 26.73 -8.57 4.60
C ASP A 60 27.36 -9.19 3.34
N TRP A 61 28.67 -9.41 3.38
CA TRP A 61 29.43 -10.12 2.33
C TRP A 61 28.80 -11.48 1.97
N ARG A 62 27.95 -12.03 2.85
CA ARG A 62 27.20 -13.28 2.65
C ARG A 62 26.05 -13.18 1.64
N ASN A 63 25.63 -11.98 1.25
CA ASN A 63 24.48 -11.74 0.37
C ASN A 63 24.86 -11.04 -0.96
N LEU A 64 26.13 -11.15 -1.35
CA LEU A 64 26.56 -10.71 -2.68
C LEU A 64 26.15 -11.76 -3.72
N PRO A 65 25.56 -11.36 -4.87
CA PRO A 65 25.26 -12.29 -5.95
C PRO A 65 26.50 -13.11 -6.35
N ALA A 66 26.28 -14.36 -6.76
CA ALA A 66 27.36 -15.28 -7.15
C ALA A 66 28.26 -14.67 -8.24
N GLU A 67 27.69 -13.81 -9.07
CA GLU A 67 28.37 -13.09 -10.15
C GLU A 67 29.28 -11.97 -9.63
N VAL A 68 28.88 -11.28 -8.55
CA VAL A 68 29.70 -10.24 -7.91
C VAL A 68 30.90 -10.87 -7.19
N THR A 69 30.67 -12.00 -6.51
CA THR A 69 31.74 -12.75 -5.85
C THR A 69 32.67 -13.44 -6.85
N ALA A 70 32.15 -13.90 -8.00
CA ALA A 70 32.96 -14.44 -9.09
C ALA A 70 33.93 -13.39 -9.67
N LEU A 71 33.44 -12.17 -9.93
CA LEU A 71 34.30 -11.07 -10.41
C LEU A 71 35.39 -10.71 -9.39
N GLU A 72 35.05 -10.61 -8.11
CA GLU A 72 36.00 -10.26 -7.05
C GLU A 72 37.05 -11.36 -6.83
N THR A 73 36.61 -12.62 -6.83
CA THR A 73 37.49 -13.79 -6.73
C THR A 73 38.44 -13.85 -7.93
N PHE A 74 37.92 -13.62 -9.14
CA PHE A 74 38.73 -13.56 -10.36
C PHE A 74 39.81 -12.48 -10.25
N LEU A 75 39.43 -11.24 -9.91
CA LEU A 75 40.40 -10.15 -9.72
C LEU A 75 41.46 -10.49 -8.67
N GLN A 76 41.07 -11.11 -7.56
CA GLN A 76 42.02 -11.49 -6.52
C GLN A 76 43.00 -12.59 -6.98
N GLN A 77 42.55 -13.52 -7.83
CA GLN A 77 43.38 -14.59 -8.37
C GLN A 77 44.27 -14.15 -9.54
N THR A 78 43.82 -13.19 -10.35
CA THR A 78 44.51 -12.81 -11.60
C THR A 78 45.37 -11.55 -11.49
N GLY A 79 45.75 -11.13 -10.28
CA GLY A 79 46.63 -9.96 -10.12
C GLY A 79 45.92 -8.60 -10.19
N GLY A 80 44.64 -8.55 -9.82
CA GLY A 80 43.89 -7.33 -9.57
C GLY A 80 43.35 -6.64 -10.82
N ARG A 81 43.20 -5.31 -10.74
CA ARG A 81 42.55 -4.47 -11.77
C ARG A 81 43.26 -4.48 -13.12
N HIS A 82 44.56 -4.81 -13.13
CA HIS A 82 45.42 -4.76 -14.31
C HIS A 82 45.98 -6.12 -14.69
N GLY A 83 45.48 -7.23 -14.14
CA GLY A 83 45.90 -8.56 -14.57
C GLY A 83 47.36 -8.91 -14.21
N GLY A 84 47.93 -8.22 -13.21
CA GLY A 84 49.35 -8.32 -12.87
C GLY A 84 50.29 -7.51 -13.78
N TRP A 85 49.76 -6.73 -14.72
CA TRP A 85 50.54 -5.75 -15.49
C TRP A 85 50.64 -4.44 -14.72
N ASP A 86 51.70 -3.67 -14.97
CA ASP A 86 51.76 -2.31 -14.46
C ASP A 86 50.80 -1.38 -15.22
N GLU A 87 50.53 -0.22 -14.63
CA GLU A 87 49.58 0.75 -15.17
C GLU A 87 49.97 1.19 -16.59
N PHE A 88 51.26 1.39 -16.85
CA PHE A 88 51.74 1.89 -18.13
C PHE A 88 51.57 0.86 -19.24
N ASP A 89 51.96 -0.38 -18.97
CA ASP A 89 51.84 -1.51 -19.89
C ASP A 89 50.36 -1.82 -20.15
N HIS A 90 49.52 -1.82 -19.10
CA HIS A 90 48.08 -2.04 -19.26
C HIS A 90 47.42 -0.93 -20.09
N GLN A 91 47.77 0.34 -19.85
CA GLN A 91 47.27 1.46 -20.66
C GLN A 91 47.73 1.40 -22.11
N SER A 92 48.98 1.00 -22.34
CA SER A 92 49.53 0.85 -23.69
C SER A 92 48.85 -0.29 -24.44
N PHE A 93 48.59 -1.41 -23.76
CA PHE A 93 47.75 -2.50 -24.27
C PHE A 93 46.35 -2.01 -24.64
N LEU A 94 45.64 -1.32 -23.74
CA LEU A 94 44.29 -0.82 -24.02
C LEU A 94 44.26 0.11 -25.23
N LYS A 95 45.25 1.00 -25.39
CA LYS A 95 45.33 1.90 -26.56
C LYS A 95 45.43 1.12 -27.87
N VAL A 96 46.32 0.13 -27.94
CA VAL A 96 46.49 -0.70 -29.14
C VAL A 96 45.27 -1.59 -29.38
N TRP A 97 44.73 -2.21 -28.33
CA TRP A 97 43.53 -3.03 -28.36
C TRP A 97 42.34 -2.27 -28.96
N THR A 98 42.06 -1.08 -28.44
CA THR A 98 40.94 -0.24 -28.88
C THR A 98 41.11 0.20 -30.33
N LYS A 99 42.35 0.56 -30.73
CA LYS A 99 42.68 0.95 -32.11
C LYS A 99 42.42 -0.18 -33.12
N HIS A 100 42.72 -1.42 -32.75
CA HIS A 100 42.52 -2.58 -33.63
C HIS A 100 41.15 -3.26 -33.47
N SER A 101 40.32 -2.80 -32.53
CA SER A 101 39.02 -3.39 -32.22
C SER A 101 39.09 -4.92 -31.99
N GLY A 102 40.18 -5.40 -31.38
CA GLY A 102 40.39 -6.82 -31.10
C GLY A 102 40.79 -7.71 -32.30
N LYS A 103 41.21 -7.15 -33.43
CA LYS A 103 41.75 -7.94 -34.57
C LYS A 103 43.16 -8.44 -34.27
N ASN A 104 43.50 -9.67 -34.64
CA ASN A 104 44.82 -10.30 -34.38
C ASN A 104 46.05 -9.46 -34.78
N SER A 105 45.93 -8.51 -35.71
CA SER A 105 46.99 -7.55 -36.05
C SER A 105 47.44 -6.68 -34.86
N TYR A 106 46.62 -6.56 -33.82
CA TYR A 106 46.93 -5.81 -32.61
C TYR A 106 48.14 -6.38 -31.87
N ARG A 107 48.35 -7.71 -31.89
CA ARG A 107 49.43 -8.37 -31.15
C ARG A 107 50.81 -7.93 -31.63
N GLN A 108 50.97 -7.82 -32.94
CA GLN A 108 52.22 -7.35 -33.56
C GLN A 108 52.48 -5.88 -33.26
N GLU A 109 51.43 -5.04 -33.28
CA GLU A 109 51.58 -3.62 -32.95
C GLU A 109 51.83 -3.42 -31.44
N ALA A 110 51.22 -4.23 -30.58
CA ALA A 110 51.37 -4.14 -29.13
C ALA A 110 52.82 -4.36 -28.69
N ARG A 111 53.57 -5.23 -29.38
CA ARG A 111 55.01 -5.44 -29.13
C ARG A 111 55.85 -4.17 -29.27
N LEU A 112 55.44 -3.23 -30.13
CA LEU A 112 56.19 -1.98 -30.33
C LEU A 112 56.04 -1.00 -29.15
N TYR A 113 55.00 -1.17 -28.35
CA TYR A 113 54.65 -0.28 -27.24
C TYR A 113 54.78 -0.94 -25.86
N LEU A 114 55.09 -2.24 -25.84
CA LEU A 114 55.22 -3.06 -24.64
C LEU A 114 56.61 -3.70 -24.61
N PRO A 115 57.66 -2.90 -24.29
CA PRO A 115 59.01 -3.41 -24.23
C PRO A 115 59.12 -4.51 -23.16
N GLY A 116 59.75 -5.62 -23.52
CA GLY A 116 59.92 -6.77 -22.63
C GLY A 116 58.69 -7.68 -22.50
N LYS A 117 57.61 -7.45 -23.24
CA LYS A 117 56.45 -8.37 -23.33
C LYS A 117 56.49 -9.16 -24.64
N THR A 118 56.26 -10.46 -24.53
CA THR A 118 56.16 -11.37 -25.68
C THR A 118 54.76 -11.30 -26.30
N GLU A 119 54.60 -11.87 -27.50
CA GLU A 119 53.28 -11.95 -28.14
C GLU A 119 52.33 -12.85 -27.32
N GLU A 120 52.90 -13.89 -26.72
CA GLU A 120 52.23 -14.80 -25.81
C GLU A 120 51.73 -14.08 -24.54
N ASP A 121 52.54 -13.21 -23.94
CA ASP A 121 52.12 -12.39 -22.79
C ASP A 121 50.92 -11.50 -23.16
N VAL A 122 50.99 -10.85 -24.32
CA VAL A 122 49.90 -9.99 -24.84
C VAL A 122 48.63 -10.79 -25.09
N LYS A 123 48.75 -12.04 -25.53
CA LYS A 123 47.62 -12.95 -25.74
C LYS A 123 47.00 -13.40 -24.42
N LEU A 124 47.80 -13.80 -23.43
CA LEU A 124 47.30 -14.18 -22.10
C LEU A 124 46.56 -13.01 -21.43
N HIS A 125 47.09 -11.79 -21.60
CA HIS A 125 46.46 -10.58 -21.08
C HIS A 125 45.17 -10.22 -21.83
N GLU A 126 45.08 -10.49 -23.14
CA GLU A 126 43.82 -10.40 -23.89
C GLU A 126 42.77 -11.38 -23.36
N GLU A 127 43.13 -12.65 -23.17
CA GLU A 127 42.23 -13.67 -22.63
C GLU A 127 41.70 -13.25 -21.25
N TRP A 128 42.58 -12.76 -20.37
CA TRP A 128 42.21 -12.19 -19.09
C TRP A 128 41.25 -10.99 -19.22
N PHE A 129 41.55 -10.05 -20.12
CA PHE A 129 40.75 -8.85 -20.32
C PHE A 129 39.33 -9.17 -20.83
N LEU A 130 39.22 -10.16 -21.73
CA LEU A 130 37.92 -10.62 -22.23
C LEU A 130 37.10 -11.31 -21.15
N GLU A 131 37.70 -12.16 -20.31
CA GLU A 131 36.99 -12.78 -19.19
C GLU A 131 36.59 -11.74 -18.12
N LEU A 132 37.45 -10.76 -17.85
CA LEU A 132 37.10 -9.63 -16.98
C LEU A 132 35.85 -8.90 -17.50
N ARG A 133 35.82 -8.58 -18.79
CA ARG A 133 34.68 -7.88 -19.41
C ARG A 133 33.41 -8.72 -19.34
N ARG A 134 33.49 -10.02 -19.63
CA ARG A 134 32.39 -10.96 -19.50
C ARG A 134 31.84 -11.05 -18.07
N LEU A 135 32.71 -11.01 -17.06
CA LEU A 135 32.29 -11.01 -15.65
C LEU A 135 31.60 -9.69 -15.27
N GLN A 136 32.10 -8.55 -15.77
CA GLN A 136 31.47 -7.25 -15.57
C GLN A 136 30.09 -7.17 -16.24
N ASP A 137 29.97 -7.67 -17.47
CA ASP A 137 28.72 -7.70 -18.21
C ASP A 137 27.69 -8.58 -17.50
N ARG A 138 28.06 -9.80 -17.07
CA ARG A 138 27.18 -10.67 -16.26
C ARG A 138 26.70 -10.00 -14.98
N LYS A 139 27.61 -9.31 -14.27
CA LYS A 139 27.22 -8.56 -13.06
C LYS A 139 26.20 -7.46 -13.38
N ARG A 140 26.39 -6.74 -14.50
CA ARG A 140 25.47 -5.70 -14.95
C ARG A 140 24.11 -6.30 -15.31
N GLU A 141 24.08 -7.36 -16.10
CA GLU A 141 22.85 -8.07 -16.50
C GLU A 141 22.03 -8.53 -15.29
N VAL A 142 22.65 -9.16 -14.29
CA VAL A 142 21.95 -9.60 -13.07
C VAL A 142 21.42 -8.43 -12.25
N THR A 143 22.13 -7.30 -12.26
CA THR A 143 21.67 -6.08 -11.57
C THR A 143 20.44 -5.51 -12.28
N GLU A 144 20.50 -5.36 -13.60
CA GLU A 144 19.40 -4.85 -14.43
C GLU A 144 18.18 -5.78 -14.38
N GLU A 145 18.38 -7.10 -14.43
CA GLU A 145 17.28 -8.08 -14.29
C GLU A 145 16.61 -7.97 -12.91
N ARG A 146 17.39 -7.81 -11.84
CA ARG A 146 16.86 -7.62 -10.49
C ARG A 146 16.06 -6.32 -10.36
N GLU A 147 16.50 -5.24 -10.98
CA GLU A 147 15.79 -3.96 -11.00
C GLU A 147 14.49 -4.09 -11.78
N LEU A 148 14.54 -4.62 -13.00
CA LEU A 148 13.36 -4.84 -13.84
C LEU A 148 12.32 -5.74 -13.13
N ARG A 149 12.76 -6.79 -12.44
CA ARG A 149 11.87 -7.69 -11.69
C ARG A 149 11.22 -6.99 -10.48
N ARG A 150 11.88 -6.00 -9.87
CA ARG A 150 11.30 -5.19 -8.80
C ARG A 150 10.24 -4.24 -9.37
N GLU A 151 10.56 -3.54 -10.45
CA GLU A 151 9.64 -2.63 -11.13
C GLU A 151 8.35 -3.35 -11.55
N GLN A 152 8.46 -4.53 -12.17
CA GLN A 152 7.28 -5.32 -12.57
C GLN A 152 6.43 -5.77 -11.38
N ARG A 153 7.05 -6.08 -10.23
CA ARG A 153 6.31 -6.42 -9.01
C ARG A 153 5.53 -5.22 -8.49
N ASP A 154 6.18 -4.06 -8.46
CA ASP A 154 5.57 -2.84 -7.94
C ASP A 154 4.44 -2.34 -8.87
N GLU A 155 4.62 -2.45 -10.20
CA GLU A 155 3.57 -2.16 -11.20
C GLU A 155 2.36 -3.12 -11.12
N ASP A 156 2.55 -4.39 -10.77
CA ASP A 156 1.44 -5.35 -10.63
C ASP A 156 0.73 -5.27 -9.25
N GLU A 157 1.47 -4.93 -8.18
CA GLU A 157 0.94 -4.83 -6.82
C GLU A 157 0.18 -3.51 -6.61
N GLU A 158 0.64 -2.38 -7.16
CA GLU A 158 0.02 -1.06 -6.94
C GLU A 158 -1.44 -0.98 -7.42
N PRO A 159 -1.80 -1.40 -8.65
CA PRO A 159 -3.20 -1.36 -9.12
C PRO A 159 -4.11 -2.30 -8.32
N ARG A 160 -3.58 -3.44 -7.86
CA ARG A 160 -4.34 -4.40 -7.05
C ARG A 160 -4.61 -3.86 -5.65
N GLU A 161 -3.64 -3.21 -5.04
CA GLU A 161 -3.82 -2.55 -3.75
C GLU A 161 -4.82 -1.39 -3.86
N ASP A 162 -4.76 -0.63 -4.95
CA ASP A 162 -5.65 0.50 -5.19
C ASP A 162 -7.10 0.04 -5.45
N GLU A 163 -7.30 -1.02 -6.25
CA GLU A 163 -8.61 -1.62 -6.48
C GLU A 163 -9.21 -2.19 -5.19
N THR A 164 -8.43 -2.94 -4.40
CA THR A 164 -8.90 -3.48 -3.12
C THR A 164 -9.22 -2.39 -2.10
N ARG A 165 -8.47 -1.27 -2.09
CA ARG A 165 -8.79 -0.09 -1.27
C ARG A 165 -10.11 0.56 -1.70
N ARG A 166 -10.34 0.73 -3.00
CA ARG A 166 -11.59 1.30 -3.55
C ARG A 166 -12.80 0.44 -3.19
N LEU A 167 -12.70 -0.89 -3.36
CA LEU A 167 -13.77 -1.82 -3.00
C LEU A 167 -14.12 -1.74 -1.51
N LYS A 168 -13.12 -1.75 -0.63
CA LYS A 168 -13.34 -1.58 0.83
C LYS A 168 -13.97 -0.24 1.18
N GLN A 169 -13.61 0.84 0.48
CA GLN A 169 -14.20 2.15 0.70
C GLN A 169 -15.67 2.19 0.25
N GLU A 170 -15.98 1.59 -0.89
CA GLU A 170 -17.34 1.52 -1.40
C GLU A 170 -18.25 0.67 -0.51
N GLU A 171 -17.78 -0.48 -0.04
CA GLU A 171 -18.49 -1.33 0.92
C GLU A 171 -18.84 -0.55 2.21
N ARG A 172 -17.86 0.16 2.80
CA ARG A 172 -18.10 1.01 3.98
C ARG A 172 -19.14 2.09 3.74
N ARG A 173 -19.17 2.69 2.54
CA ARG A 173 -20.18 3.70 2.17
C ARG A 173 -21.56 3.07 2.07
N ARG A 174 -21.68 1.88 1.47
CA ARG A 174 -22.94 1.14 1.35
C ARG A 174 -23.48 0.75 2.73
N GLU A 175 -22.63 0.20 3.61
CA GLU A 175 -23.01 -0.15 4.98
C GLU A 175 -23.47 1.08 5.79
N ALA A 176 -22.74 2.19 5.69
CA ALA A 176 -23.11 3.42 6.38
C ALA A 176 -24.47 3.97 5.91
N SER A 177 -24.73 3.91 4.59
CA SER A 177 -26.01 4.31 4.01
C SER A 177 -27.15 3.42 4.49
N GLN A 178 -26.99 2.09 4.43
CA GLN A 178 -27.99 1.13 4.91
C GLN A 178 -28.29 1.31 6.41
N LYS A 179 -27.25 1.50 7.24
CA LYS A 179 -27.43 1.73 8.67
C LYS A 179 -28.17 3.03 8.97
N THR A 180 -27.99 4.05 8.14
CA THR A 180 -28.69 5.32 8.28
C THR A 180 -30.17 5.15 7.91
N GLN A 181 -30.46 4.49 6.78
CA GLN A 181 -31.83 4.17 6.34
C GLN A 181 -32.57 3.34 7.39
N GLN A 182 -31.96 2.27 7.91
CA GLN A 182 -32.56 1.45 8.97
C GLN A 182 -32.92 2.26 10.22
N ARG A 183 -32.07 3.21 10.61
CA ARG A 183 -32.33 4.09 11.76
C ARG A 183 -33.48 5.05 11.50
N GLU A 184 -33.60 5.56 10.28
CA GLU A 184 -34.72 6.43 9.88
C GLU A 184 -36.03 5.66 9.86
N GLU A 185 -36.04 4.46 9.26
CA GLU A 185 -37.21 3.58 9.25
C GLU A 185 -37.64 3.19 10.67
N GLU A 186 -36.69 2.85 11.56
CA GLU A 186 -37.00 2.53 12.95
C GLU A 186 -37.60 3.75 13.70
N ARG A 187 -37.07 4.95 13.44
CA ARG A 187 -37.63 6.20 14.01
C ARG A 187 -39.04 6.45 13.49
N GLU A 188 -39.28 6.25 12.20
CA GLU A 188 -40.59 6.43 11.60
C GLU A 188 -41.61 5.42 12.16
N GLN A 189 -41.22 4.15 12.29
CA GLN A 189 -42.05 3.12 12.91
C GLN A 189 -42.41 3.48 14.36
N ARG A 190 -41.43 3.92 15.17
CA ARG A 190 -41.67 4.36 16.55
C ARG A 190 -42.66 5.52 16.61
N LEU A 191 -42.56 6.49 15.69
CA LEU A 191 -43.51 7.60 15.60
C LEU A 191 -44.92 7.13 15.23
N ARG A 192 -45.04 6.22 14.24
CA ARG A 192 -46.32 5.63 13.84
C ARG A 192 -46.99 4.89 14.99
N ASP A 193 -46.22 4.10 15.74
CA ASP A 193 -46.72 3.37 16.90
C ASP A 193 -47.19 4.29 18.03
N GLU A 194 -46.43 5.36 18.31
CA GLU A 194 -46.80 6.35 19.33
C GLU A 194 -48.09 7.10 18.95
N ILE A 195 -48.25 7.49 17.68
CA ILE A 195 -49.48 8.11 17.17
C ILE A 195 -50.66 7.14 17.34
N LEU A 196 -50.48 5.87 16.97
CA LEU A 196 -51.52 4.85 17.07
C LEU A 196 -51.91 4.59 18.54
N ARG A 197 -50.94 4.53 19.45
CA ARG A 197 -51.18 4.41 20.90
C ARG A 197 -51.96 5.60 21.43
N ARG A 198 -51.57 6.84 21.09
CA ARG A 198 -52.28 8.05 21.51
C ARG A 198 -53.72 8.09 20.99
N ARG A 199 -53.94 7.67 19.73
CA ARG A 199 -55.27 7.58 19.13
C ARG A 199 -56.15 6.58 19.89
N ARG A 200 -55.65 5.37 20.14
CA ARG A 200 -56.36 4.34 20.93
C ARG A 200 -56.69 4.83 22.34
N ALA A 201 -55.74 5.46 23.04
CA ALA A 201 -55.99 6.00 24.37
C ALA A 201 -57.03 7.13 24.39
N LYS A 202 -57.09 7.97 23.34
CA LYS A 202 -58.15 8.99 23.21
C LYS A 202 -59.52 8.37 22.95
N GLU A 203 -59.57 7.37 22.07
CA GLU A 203 -60.81 6.66 21.76
C GLU A 203 -61.36 5.91 22.98
N GLU A 204 -60.49 5.23 23.73
CA GLU A 204 -60.86 4.52 24.96
C GLU A 204 -61.41 5.49 26.01
N ARG A 205 -60.75 6.64 26.23
CA ARG A 205 -61.28 7.69 27.11
C ARG A 205 -62.65 8.20 26.67
N ARG A 206 -62.88 8.36 25.36
CA ARG A 206 -64.18 8.77 24.83
C ARG A 206 -65.25 7.72 25.14
N ARG A 207 -64.97 6.43 24.92
CA ARG A 207 -65.87 5.32 25.25
C ARG A 207 -66.20 5.28 26.74
N GLN A 208 -65.21 5.48 27.61
CA GLN A 208 -65.41 5.53 29.06
C GLN A 208 -66.34 6.68 29.48
N LEU A 209 -66.20 7.86 28.86
CA LEU A 209 -67.10 8.99 29.10
C LEU A 209 -68.52 8.72 28.59
N GLU A 210 -68.67 8.14 27.39
CA GLU A 210 -69.97 7.74 26.84
C GLU A 210 -70.69 6.74 27.76
N VAL A 211 -69.98 5.70 28.22
CA VAL A 211 -70.52 4.73 29.18
C VAL A 211 -70.92 5.39 30.50
N LYS A 212 -70.07 6.29 31.03
CA LYS A 212 -70.37 7.01 32.27
C LYS A 212 -71.65 7.84 32.15
N LEU A 213 -71.81 8.59 31.06
CA LEU A 213 -73.02 9.37 30.80
C LEU A 213 -74.27 8.49 30.68
N LEU A 214 -74.17 7.34 30.02
CA LEU A 214 -75.28 6.38 29.91
C LEU A 214 -75.69 5.82 31.27
N VAL A 215 -74.73 5.47 32.13
CA VAL A 215 -74.99 4.99 33.49
C VAL A 215 -75.63 6.07 34.35
N GLU A 216 -75.11 7.31 34.31
CA GLU A 216 -75.69 8.45 35.04
C GLU A 216 -77.14 8.73 34.60
N ALA A 217 -77.41 8.71 33.30
CA ALA A 217 -78.76 8.88 32.77
C ALA A 217 -79.71 7.75 33.23
N HIS A 218 -79.24 6.50 33.22
CA HIS A 218 -80.04 5.36 33.68
C HIS A 218 -80.35 5.44 35.18
N VAL A 219 -79.39 5.85 36.00
CA VAL A 219 -79.59 6.07 37.45
C VAL A 219 -80.61 7.18 37.69
N GLN A 220 -80.52 8.29 36.95
CA GLN A 220 -81.46 9.40 37.10
C GLN A 220 -82.88 8.99 36.70
N GLN A 221 -83.03 8.30 35.57
CA GLN A 221 -84.32 7.76 35.14
C GLN A 221 -84.91 6.80 36.17
N LYS A 222 -84.08 5.95 36.80
CA LYS A 222 -84.54 5.05 37.87
C LYS A 222 -85.03 5.79 39.10
N LYS A 223 -84.35 6.86 39.51
CA LYS A 223 -84.79 7.73 40.62
C LYS A 223 -86.13 8.40 40.31
N GLU A 224 -86.27 8.97 39.11
CA GLU A 224 -87.53 9.60 38.68
C GLU A 224 -88.69 8.59 38.64
N GLN A 225 -88.43 7.35 38.18
CA GLN A 225 -89.43 6.28 38.23
C GLN A 225 -89.81 5.89 39.66
N GLU A 226 -88.86 5.87 40.58
CA GLU A 226 -89.10 5.57 41.99
C GLU A 226 -89.89 6.69 42.68
N GLU A 227 -89.53 7.96 42.45
CA GLU A 227 -90.27 9.13 42.95
C GLU A 227 -91.71 9.17 42.42
N LEU A 228 -91.92 8.89 41.12
CA LEU A 228 -93.26 8.79 40.56
C LEU A 228 -94.09 7.66 41.18
N ARG A 229 -93.47 6.50 41.44
CA ARG A 229 -94.14 5.39 42.14
C ARG A 229 -94.53 5.77 43.57
N LEU A 230 -93.67 6.47 44.29
CA LEU A 230 -93.96 6.96 45.64
C LEU A 230 -95.09 7.98 45.65
N LEU A 231 -95.12 8.92 44.69
CA LEU A 231 -96.22 9.89 44.56
C LEU A 231 -97.55 9.21 44.20
N GLU A 232 -97.53 8.17 43.37
CA GLU A 232 -98.72 7.38 43.03
C GLU A 232 -99.23 6.61 44.25
N GLU A 233 -98.34 5.99 45.02
CA GLU A 233 -98.65 5.30 46.28
C GLU A 233 -99.25 6.27 47.31
N GLU A 234 -98.62 7.43 47.54
CA GLU A 234 -99.14 8.47 48.45
C GLU A 234 -100.51 8.99 47.98
N ALA A 235 -100.69 9.26 46.68
CA ALA A 235 -101.98 9.69 46.15
C ALA A 235 -103.05 8.59 46.31
N GLN A 236 -102.68 7.31 46.18
CA GLN A 236 -103.57 6.19 46.41
C GLN A 236 -103.96 6.07 47.88
N GLU A 237 -103.01 6.20 48.81
CA GLU A 237 -103.25 6.25 50.24
C GLU A 237 -104.17 7.42 50.62
N GLN A 238 -103.92 8.62 50.08
CA GLN A 238 -104.77 9.80 50.29
C GLN A 238 -106.20 9.58 49.77
N ARG A 239 -106.36 8.95 48.60
CA ARG A 239 -107.69 8.58 48.07
C ARG A 239 -108.40 7.60 48.99
N GLN A 240 -107.70 6.55 49.45
CA GLN A 240 -108.26 5.57 50.39
C GLN A 240 -108.63 6.22 51.72
N ALA A 241 -107.81 7.13 52.25
CA ALA A 241 -108.10 7.89 53.45
C ALA A 241 -109.33 8.80 53.25
N ALA A 242 -109.42 9.51 52.12
CA ALA A 242 -110.57 10.37 51.79
C ALA A 242 -111.88 9.56 51.61
N GLU A 243 -111.81 8.39 50.98
CA GLU A 243 -112.93 7.45 50.91
C GLU A 243 -113.33 6.93 52.30
N GLY A 244 -112.36 6.62 53.15
CA GLY A 244 -112.58 6.24 54.54
C GLY A 244 -113.32 7.33 55.33
N ILE A 245 -112.89 8.59 55.17
CA ILE A 245 -113.55 9.76 55.78
C ILE A 245 -114.96 9.96 55.22
N ARG A 246 -115.17 9.88 53.90
CA ARG A 246 -116.51 9.97 53.29
C ARG A 246 -117.46 8.90 53.82
N ARG A 247 -117.02 7.63 53.87
CA ARG A 247 -117.83 6.53 54.43
C ARG A 247 -118.14 6.72 55.92
N PHE A 248 -117.24 7.37 56.67
CA PHE A 248 -117.49 7.73 58.06
C PHE A 248 -118.52 8.87 58.18
N GLN A 249 -118.40 9.93 57.37
CA GLN A 249 -119.36 11.03 57.34
C GLN A 249 -120.77 10.60 56.87
N GLU A 250 -120.88 9.71 55.89
CA GLU A 250 -122.16 9.14 55.46
C GLU A 250 -122.83 8.33 56.59
N ARG A 251 -122.05 7.71 57.48
CA ARG A 251 -122.55 7.00 58.67
C ARG A 251 -123.08 7.98 59.72
N VAL A 252 -122.32 9.03 60.03
CA VAL A 252 -122.69 10.06 61.03
C VAL A 252 -123.85 10.95 60.55
N SER A 253 -123.92 11.28 59.26
CA SER A 253 -125.04 12.06 58.68
C SER A 253 -126.28 11.19 58.43
N GLY A 254 -126.12 9.89 58.21
CA GLY A 254 -127.22 8.93 58.21
C GLY A 254 -127.90 8.80 59.59
N ASP A 255 -127.13 8.97 60.67
CA ASP A 255 -127.62 8.95 62.05
C ASP A 255 -128.26 10.29 62.50
N LEU A 256 -128.24 11.34 61.68
CA LEU A 256 -128.89 12.65 61.95
C LEU A 256 -130.21 12.87 61.19
N CYS A 257 -130.72 11.86 60.48
CA CYS A 257 -132.05 11.88 59.82
C CYS A 257 -133.03 10.84 60.38
N VAL A 258 -132.77 10.29 61.57
CA VAL A 258 -133.71 9.46 62.33
C VAL A 258 -133.75 9.93 63.77
N CYS A 259 -134.42 11.04 64.03
CA CYS A 259 -135.12 11.35 65.28
C CYS A 259 -136.10 12.50 65.00
N ASP A 260 -137.38 12.21 65.24
CA ASP A 260 -138.55 13.10 65.27
C ASP A 260 -138.35 14.43 66.00
#